data_AF-X1QZX8-F1
#
_entry.id   AF-X1QZX8-F1
#
_cell.length_a   1.000
_cell.length_b   1.000
_cell.length_c   1.000
_cell.angle_alpha   90.00
_cell.angle_beta   90.00
_cell.angle_gamma   90.00
#
_symmetry.space_group_name_H-M   'P 1'
#
loop_
_entity.id
_entity.type
_entity.pdbx_description
1 polymer ?
#
loop_
_entity_poly.entity_id
_entity_poly.type
_entity_poly.pdbx_seq_one_letter_code
_entity_poly.pdbx_strand_id
1 'polypeptide(L)' 'MKDYLKNIVSGTSNKLLARGKAVEYCQEKILQILQEKGAFQHWIFHGGTALRFLYALPRYSEDLDFTLV' A
#
# COMPACT_ATOMS: atom_id res chain seq x y z
N MET A 1 2.87 13.65 7.07
CA MET A 1 3.15 12.41 6.31
C MET A 1 4.56 11.86 6.57
N LYS A 2 5.64 12.61 6.32
CA LYS A 2 7.01 12.11 6.50
C LYS A 2 7.32 11.69 7.94
N ASP A 3 6.84 12.43 8.93
CA ASP A 3 7.10 12.08 10.34
C ASP A 3 6.33 10.85 10.81
N TYR A 4 5.12 10.63 10.28
CA TYR A 4 4.39 9.39 10.52
C TYR A 4 5.10 8.18 9.88
N LEU A 5 5.61 8.33 8.66
CA LEU A 5 6.43 7.31 8.02
C LEU A 5 7.70 7.02 8.84
N LYS A 6 8.38 8.05 9.35
CA LYS A 6 9.52 7.87 10.28
C LYS A 6 9.11 7.06 11.50
N ASN A 7 7.95 7.32 12.08
CA ASN A 7 7.44 6.56 13.22
C ASN A 7 7.18 5.08 12.87
N ILE A 8 6.58 4.79 11.69
CA ILE A 8 6.34 3.42 11.22
C ILE A 8 7.65 2.62 11.09
N VAL A 9 8.71 3.25 10.58
CA VAL A 9 9.99 2.58 10.36
C VAL A 9 10.89 2.60 11.60
N SER A 10 10.69 3.56 12.51
CA SER A 10 11.44 3.65 13.77
C SER A 10 11.18 2.40 14.62
N GLY A 11 12.25 1.69 14.98
CA GLY A 11 12.15 0.41 15.69
C GLY A 11 12.32 -0.83 14.79
N THR A 12 12.50 -0.67 13.49
CA THR A 12 12.85 -1.79 12.60
C THR A 12 14.36 -1.85 12.39
N SER A 13 15.03 -2.86 12.96
CA SER A 13 16.49 -3.05 12.82
C SER A 13 16.90 -3.53 11.42
N ASN A 14 16.00 -4.24 10.73
CA ASN A 14 16.23 -4.74 9.38
C ASN A 14 15.77 -3.73 8.33
N LYS A 15 16.71 -3.25 7.50
CA LYS A 15 16.45 -2.29 6.42
C LYS A 15 15.44 -2.78 5.39
N LEU A 16 15.41 -4.09 5.09
CA LEU A 16 14.46 -4.67 4.15
C LEU A 16 13.03 -4.59 4.68
N LEU A 17 12.83 -4.93 5.95
CA LEU A 17 11.53 -4.81 6.62
C LEU A 17 11.11 -3.34 6.75
N ALA A 18 12.05 -2.44 7.05
CA ALA A 18 11.77 -1.00 7.11
C ALA A 18 11.31 -0.46 5.74
N ARG A 19 11.97 -0.88 4.66
CA ARG A 19 11.55 -0.55 3.29
C ARG A 19 10.16 -1.12 2.98
N GLY A 20 9.90 -2.37 3.32
CA GLY A 20 8.58 -2.99 3.10
C GLY A 20 7.45 -2.23 3.78
N LYS A 21 7.61 -1.87 5.06
CA LYS A 21 6.64 -1.03 5.78
C LYS A 21 6.46 0.35 5.15
N ALA A 22 7.55 0.95 4.67
CA ALA A 22 7.47 2.23 3.99
C ALA A 22 6.70 2.16 2.68
N VAL A 23 6.91 1.10 1.89
CA VAL A 23 6.19 0.83 0.65
C VAL A 23 4.71 0.58 0.92
N GLU A 24 4.36 -0.28 1.89
CA GLU A 24 2.95 -0.55 2.25
C GLU A 24 2.21 0.73 2.67
N TYR A 25 2.86 1.60 3.47
CA TYR A 25 2.29 2.89 3.82
C TYR A 25 2.07 3.80 2.61
N CYS A 26 3.03 3.85 1.68
CA CYS A 26 2.88 4.62 0.44
C CYS A 26 1.75 4.06 -0.44
N GLN A 27 1.63 2.74 -0.57
CA GLN A 27 0.55 2.08 -1.31
C GLN A 27 -0.83 2.44 -0.73
N GLU A 28 -1.00 2.36 0.59
CA GLU A 28 -2.24 2.78 1.28
C GLU A 28 -2.58 4.25 0.94
N LYS A 29 -1.59 5.16 1.00
CA LYS A 29 -1.80 6.58 0.69
C LYS A 29 -2.12 6.84 -0.78
N ILE A 30 -1.51 6.09 -1.70
CA ILE A 30 -1.85 6.17 -3.13
C ILE A 30 -3.29 5.72 -3.34
N LEU A 31 -3.70 4.59 -2.76
CA LEU A 31 -5.08 4.10 -2.85
C LEU A 31 -6.08 5.10 -2.25
N GLN A 32 -5.75 5.71 -1.11
CA GLN A 32 -6.56 6.77 -0.50
C GLN A 32 -6.74 7.96 -1.48
N ILE A 33 -5.65 8.48 -2.05
CA ILE A 33 -5.71 9.60 -2.99
C ILE A 33 -6.51 9.24 -4.24
N LEU A 34 -6.33 8.03 -4.78
CA LEU A 34 -7.10 7.54 -5.92
C LEU A 34 -8.61 7.53 -5.63
N GLN A 35 -9.00 7.07 -4.44
CA GLN A 35 -10.39 7.11 -3.99
C GLN A 35 -10.91 8.55 -3.87
N GLU A 36 -10.14 9.45 -3.24
CA GLU A 36 -10.50 10.86 -3.06
C GLU A 36 -10.64 11.60 -4.40
N LYS A 37 -9.91 11.17 -5.43
CA LYS A 37 -10.00 11.68 -6.81
C LYS A 37 -11.03 10.98 -7.68
N GLY A 38 -11.76 9.99 -7.14
CA GLY A 38 -12.81 9.28 -7.86
C GLY A 38 -12.32 8.26 -8.89
N ALA A 39 -11.05 7.83 -8.84
CA ALA A 39 -10.50 6.87 -9.79
C ALA A 39 -11.28 5.55 -9.82
N PHE A 40 -11.76 5.09 -8.65
CA PHE A 40 -12.52 3.85 -8.51
C PHE A 40 -13.95 3.89 -9.10
N GLN A 41 -14.35 4.98 -9.77
CA GLN A 41 -15.54 4.97 -10.63
C GLN A 41 -15.34 4.12 -11.87
N HIS A 42 -14.11 3.99 -12.37
CA HIS A 42 -13.78 3.26 -13.60
C HIS A 42 -12.62 2.27 -13.42
N TRP A 43 -11.96 2.28 -12.26
CA TRP A 43 -10.83 1.40 -11.96
C TRP A 43 -11.24 0.38 -10.91
N ILE A 44 -10.83 -0.86 -11.08
CA ILE A 44 -10.94 -1.91 -10.07
C ILE A 44 -9.54 -2.20 -9.55
N PHE A 45 -9.33 -2.04 -8.25
CA PHE A 45 -8.11 -2.48 -7.57
C PHE A 45 -8.15 -4.00 -7.35
N HIS A 46 -7.13 -4.72 -7.81
CA HIS A 46 -7.05 -6.17 -7.67
C HIS A 46 -5.60 -6.64 -7.44
N GLY A 47 -5.37 -7.95 -7.56
CA GLY A 47 -4.04 -8.52 -7.54
C GLY A 47 -3.46 -8.68 -6.13
N GLY A 48 -2.13 -8.68 -6.05
CA GLY A 48 -1.43 -9.17 -4.87
C GLY A 48 -1.57 -8.31 -3.63
N THR A 49 -1.51 -7.00 -3.84
CA THR A 49 -1.61 -6.02 -2.76
C THR A 49 -3.06 -5.86 -2.28
N ALA A 50 -4.05 -6.10 -3.15
CA ALA A 50 -5.45 -6.21 -2.75
C ALA A 50 -5.66 -7.41 -1.80
N LEU A 51 -5.07 -8.58 -2.12
CA LEU A 51 -5.11 -9.73 -1.20
C LEU A 51 -4.41 -9.46 0.13
N ARG A 52 -3.28 -8.74 0.10
CA ARG A 52 -2.55 -8.32 1.30
C ARG A 52 -3.38 -7.42 2.19
N PHE A 53 -4.01 -6.38 1.64
CA PHE A 53 -4.74 -5.39 2.43
C PHE A 53 -6.15 -5.83 2.83
N LEU A 54 -6.90 -6.45 1.92
CA LEU A 54 -8.31 -6.81 2.16
C LEU A 54 -8.47 -8.15 2.90
N TYR A 55 -7.50 -9.05 2.77
CA TYR A 55 -7.56 -10.40 3.34
C TYR A 55 -6.38 -10.76 4.25
N ALA A 56 -5.55 -9.77 4.62
CA ALA A 56 -4.41 -9.94 5.53
C ALA A 56 -3.46 -11.09 5.14
N LEU A 57 -3.29 -11.36 3.85
CA LEU A 57 -2.45 -12.46 3.37
C LEU A 57 -1.00 -12.29 3.91
N PRO A 58 -0.36 -13.34 4.46
CA PRO A 58 0.94 -13.22 5.13
C PRO A 58 2.11 -13.20 4.13
N ARG A 59 1.97 -12.40 3.06
CA ARG A 59 3.01 -12.17 2.07
C ARG A 59 3.13 -10.67 1.78
N TYR A 60 4.34 -10.26 1.45
CA TYR A 60 4.59 -8.91 0.95
C TYR A 60 4.24 -8.81 -0.55
N SER A 61 3.85 -7.61 -1.00
CA SER A 61 3.48 -7.32 -2.39
C SER A 61 3.81 -5.87 -2.70
N GLU A 62 4.53 -5.62 -3.80
CA GLU A 62 5.03 -4.27 -4.14
C GLU A 62 4.15 -3.52 -5.14
N ASP A 63 3.43 -4.27 -5.98
CA ASP A 63 2.69 -3.70 -7.10
C ASP A 63 1.27 -3.27 -6.71
N LEU A 64 0.74 -2.26 -7.38
CA LEU A 64 -0.68 -1.92 -7.33
C LEU A 64 -1.30 -2.26 -8.68
N ASP A 65 -2.10 -3.33 -8.72
CA ASP A 65 -2.73 -3.80 -9.95
C ASP A 65 -4.14 -3.22 -10.10
N PHE A 66 -4.44 -2.71 -11.29
CA PHE A 66 -5.76 -2.17 -11.62
C PHE A 66 -6.24 -2.68 -12.98
N THR A 67 -7.55 -2.86 -13.11
CA THR A 67 -8.22 -3.05 -14.40
C THR A 67 -9.31 -1.99 -14.60
N LEU A 68 -9.71 -1.75 -15.84
CA LEU A 68 -10.70 -0.74 -16.19
C LEU A 68 -12.08 -1.38 -16.42
N VAL A 69 -13.15 -0.65 -16.10
CA VAL A 69 -14.55 -0.98 -16.42
C VAL A 69 -15.17 0.04 -17.37
#